data_AF-A0AAE5QCV4-F1
#
_entry.id   AF-A0AAE5QCV4-F1
#
_cell.length_a   1.000
_cell.length_b   1.000
_cell.length_c   1.000
_cell.angle_alpha   90.00
_cell.angle_beta   90.00
_cell.angle_gamma   90.00
#
_symmetry.space_group_name_H-M   'P 1'
#
loop_
_entity.id
_entity.type
_entity.pdbx_description
1 polymer ?
#
loop_
_entity_poly.entity_id
_entity_poly.type
_entity_poly.pdbx_seq_one_letter_code
_entity_poly.pdbx_strand_id
1 'polypeptide(L)'
;MKNIQILILFLFSFGVYAQNISKINADLKLSDSLTYDTEIRIYQGGGITNYSSLFRMFKGKSEKWTAEFYEHYSKVIGQTKLRTKKRTLKSDNDMEFVYLNLLRSHILDLPNLKEIYWKLETRGEVEKVEIMHKGKIKEEYEILSKRKTIVDGEGYIVQAKGWKFNEFEFSNPDRYLEYYPEVDELIFVCEILNTIRNEFGVWKK
;
A
#
# COMPACT_ATOMS: atom_id res chain seq x y z
N MET A 1 22.29 -45.55 -3.34
CA MET A 1 21.15 -44.84 -2.74
C MET A 1 21.18 -43.42 -3.29
N LYS A 2 20.18 -43.05 -4.10
CA LYS A 2 20.14 -41.76 -4.82
C LYS A 2 19.78 -40.65 -3.84
N ASN A 3 20.69 -39.68 -3.68
CA ASN A 3 20.44 -38.46 -2.91
C ASN A 3 19.41 -37.61 -3.67
N ILE A 4 18.18 -37.56 -3.17
CA ILE A 4 17.16 -36.63 -3.63
C ILE A 4 17.42 -35.31 -2.93
N GLN A 5 18.05 -34.36 -3.62
CA GLN A 5 18.05 -32.96 -3.21
C GLN A 5 16.68 -32.37 -3.52
N ILE A 6 15.86 -32.20 -2.49
CA ILE A 6 14.60 -31.47 -2.60
C ILE A 6 14.95 -29.98 -2.64
N LEU A 7 14.96 -29.42 -3.84
CA LEU A 7 15.00 -27.97 -4.04
C LEU A 7 13.61 -27.42 -3.73
N ILE A 8 13.39 -26.92 -2.51
CA ILE A 8 12.19 -26.18 -2.15
C ILE A 8 12.29 -24.80 -2.79
N LEU A 9 11.78 -24.68 -4.02
CA LEU A 9 11.46 -23.39 -4.62
C LEU A 9 10.26 -22.82 -3.84
N PHE A 10 10.54 -21.93 -2.89
CA PHE A 10 9.53 -21.00 -2.36
C PHE A 10 9.09 -20.09 -3.51
N LEU A 11 8.12 -20.55 -4.29
CA LEU A 11 7.31 -19.69 -5.14
C LEU A 11 6.42 -18.88 -4.20
N PHE A 12 6.93 -17.75 -3.73
CA PHE A 12 6.12 -16.70 -3.13
C PHE A 12 5.02 -16.35 -4.14
N SER A 13 3.79 -16.69 -3.77
CA SER A 13 2.58 -16.32 -4.48
C SER A 13 2.35 -14.83 -4.24
N PHE A 14 3.04 -14.00 -5.03
CA PHE A 14 2.79 -12.55 -5.01
C PHE A 14 1.34 -12.31 -5.43
N GLY A 15 0.62 -11.61 -4.55
CA GLY A 15 -0.80 -11.34 -4.66
C GLY A 15 -1.16 -10.58 -5.94
N VAL A 16 -2.45 -10.66 -6.27
CA VAL A 16 -3.13 -10.23 -7.51
C VAL A 16 -2.93 -8.75 -7.91
N TYR A 17 -2.21 -7.95 -7.12
CA TYR A 17 -1.84 -6.56 -7.45
C TYR A 17 -0.49 -6.39 -8.18
N ALA A 18 0.41 -7.37 -8.10
CA ALA A 18 1.73 -7.31 -8.76
C ALA A 18 1.59 -7.12 -10.29
N GLN A 19 0.52 -7.68 -10.88
CA GLN A 19 0.24 -7.58 -12.31
C GLN A 19 -0.04 -6.15 -12.79
N ASN A 20 -0.46 -5.22 -11.91
CA ASN A 20 -0.69 -3.81 -12.27
C ASN A 20 0.56 -2.94 -12.02
N ILE A 21 1.31 -3.16 -10.93
CA ILE A 21 2.55 -2.43 -10.66
C ILE A 21 3.59 -2.68 -11.75
N SER A 22 3.81 -3.93 -12.16
CA SER A 22 4.78 -4.24 -13.22
C SER A 22 4.46 -3.53 -14.53
N LYS A 23 3.17 -3.41 -14.87
CA LYS A 23 2.72 -2.67 -16.04
C LYS A 23 2.98 -1.17 -15.91
N ILE A 24 2.62 -0.58 -14.76
CA ILE A 24 2.89 0.83 -14.47
C ILE A 24 4.40 1.10 -14.56
N ASN A 25 5.23 0.26 -13.95
CA ASN A 25 6.68 0.39 -13.99
C ASN A 25 7.21 0.31 -15.42
N ALA A 26 6.76 -0.66 -16.22
CA ALA A 26 7.13 -0.77 -17.63
C ALA A 26 6.76 0.50 -18.43
N ASP A 27 5.54 1.01 -18.26
CA ASP A 27 5.07 2.24 -18.92
C ASP A 27 5.86 3.49 -18.45
N LEU A 28 6.32 3.50 -17.19
CA LEU A 28 7.18 4.55 -16.60
C LEU A 28 8.69 4.33 -16.84
N LYS A 29 9.09 3.24 -17.49
CA LYS A 29 10.49 2.82 -17.69
C LYS A 29 11.27 2.63 -16.39
N LEU A 30 10.63 2.07 -15.38
CA LEU A 30 11.21 1.70 -14.09
C LEU A 30 11.39 0.18 -14.00
N SER A 31 12.35 -0.28 -13.21
CA SER A 31 12.47 -1.69 -12.83
C SER A 31 11.41 -2.04 -11.79
N ASP A 32 10.91 -3.28 -11.80
CA ASP A 32 10.01 -3.78 -10.75
C ASP A 32 10.66 -3.88 -9.38
N SER A 33 11.97 -4.09 -9.36
CA SER A 33 12.75 -4.06 -8.13
C SER A 33 13.17 -2.63 -7.79
N LEU A 34 13.34 -2.38 -6.49
CA LEU A 34 14.00 -1.19 -6.00
C LEU A 34 15.49 -1.24 -6.34
N THR A 35 15.97 -0.19 -6.99
CA THR A 35 17.28 -0.11 -7.64
C THR A 35 18.36 0.54 -6.76
N TYR A 36 17.96 1.31 -5.75
CA TYR A 36 18.87 1.92 -4.79
C TYR A 36 18.81 1.21 -3.44
N ASP A 37 19.86 1.36 -2.62
CA ASP A 37 19.88 0.80 -1.26
C ASP A 37 18.98 1.55 -0.29
N THR A 38 18.66 2.80 -0.62
CA THR A 38 17.59 3.55 0.04
C THR A 38 16.65 4.09 -1.00
N GLU A 39 15.45 3.50 -1.08
CA GLU A 39 14.43 3.83 -2.05
C GLU A 39 13.04 3.59 -1.47
N ILE A 40 12.15 4.54 -1.67
CA ILE A 40 10.73 4.45 -1.33
C ILE A 40 9.94 4.72 -2.60
N ARG A 41 8.97 3.86 -2.89
CA ARG A 41 7.96 4.03 -3.93
C ARG A 41 6.59 3.90 -3.32
N ILE A 42 5.75 4.91 -3.51
CA ILE A 42 4.36 4.89 -3.07
C ILE A 42 3.50 5.06 -4.31
N TYR A 43 2.83 3.97 -4.68
CA TYR A 43 1.88 3.93 -5.78
C TYR A 43 0.51 4.31 -5.23
N GLN A 44 -0.14 5.30 -5.83
CA GLN A 44 -1.54 5.62 -5.58
C GLN A 44 -2.37 5.21 -6.80
N GLY A 45 -3.46 4.49 -6.54
CA GLY A 45 -4.44 4.12 -7.54
C GLY A 45 -5.71 3.61 -6.87
N GLY A 46 -6.74 3.33 -7.64
CA GLY A 46 -8.01 2.86 -7.10
C GLY A 46 -9.20 3.40 -7.86
N GLY A 47 -10.33 2.73 -7.67
CA GLY A 47 -11.59 3.03 -8.37
C GLY A 47 -11.59 2.60 -9.85
N ILE A 48 -12.57 3.13 -10.59
CA ILE A 48 -12.83 2.81 -12.01
C ILE A 48 -12.00 3.66 -13.00
N THR A 49 -11.05 4.46 -12.51
CA THR A 49 -10.31 5.40 -13.36
C THR A 49 -9.11 4.72 -14.02
N ASN A 50 -8.69 5.26 -15.17
CA ASN A 50 -7.48 4.82 -15.86
C ASN A 50 -6.21 5.55 -15.35
N TYR A 51 -6.33 6.32 -14.27
CA TYR A 51 -5.26 7.11 -13.67
C TYR A 51 -4.62 6.38 -12.49
N SER A 52 -3.30 6.49 -12.41
CA SER A 52 -2.52 6.19 -11.23
C SER A 52 -1.38 7.18 -11.10
N SER A 53 -0.75 7.22 -9.93
CA SER A 53 0.44 8.02 -9.73
C SER A 53 1.45 7.30 -8.85
N LEU A 54 2.70 7.74 -8.93
CA LEU A 54 3.81 7.18 -8.16
C LEU A 54 4.64 8.32 -7.59
N PHE A 55 4.76 8.35 -6.27
CA PHE A 55 5.81 9.09 -5.59
C PHE A 55 7.03 8.19 -5.42
N ARG A 56 8.21 8.70 -5.74
CA ARG A 56 9.48 7.98 -5.61
C ARG A 56 10.51 8.86 -4.95
N MET A 57 11.15 8.37 -3.89
CA MET A 57 12.26 9.03 -3.20
C MET A 57 13.42 8.06 -3.05
N PHE A 58 14.65 8.50 -3.34
CA PHE A 58 15.82 7.64 -3.22
C PHE A 58 17.09 8.42 -2.94
N LYS A 59 18.07 7.72 -2.37
CA LYS A 59 19.45 8.20 -2.24
C LYS A 59 20.28 7.64 -3.38
N GLY A 60 20.79 8.51 -4.24
CA GLY A 60 21.63 8.11 -5.38
C GLY A 60 23.04 7.70 -4.94
N LYS A 61 23.82 7.11 -5.86
CA LYS A 61 25.22 6.69 -5.61
C LYS A 61 26.16 7.81 -5.18
N SER A 62 25.80 9.07 -5.45
CA SER A 62 26.52 10.26 -5.02
C SER A 62 26.11 10.74 -3.63
N GLU A 63 25.37 9.92 -2.87
CA GLU A 63 24.75 10.24 -1.58
C GLU A 63 23.73 11.39 -1.63
N LYS A 64 23.33 11.83 -2.84
CA LYS A 64 22.34 12.88 -3.03
C LYS A 64 20.93 12.30 -3.05
N TRP A 65 20.04 12.92 -2.29
CA TRP A 65 18.62 12.62 -2.29
C TRP A 65 17.93 13.16 -3.56
N THR A 66 16.96 12.39 -4.06
CA THR A 66 16.08 12.81 -5.15
C THR A 66 14.66 12.34 -4.87
N ALA A 67 13.69 13.21 -5.14
CA ALA A 67 12.27 12.86 -5.16
C ALA A 67 11.67 13.13 -6.55
N GLU A 68 10.83 12.23 -7.00
CA GLU A 68 10.20 12.24 -8.32
C GLU A 68 8.72 11.90 -8.16
N PHE A 69 7.89 12.54 -8.97
CA PHE A 69 6.47 12.23 -9.06
C PHE A 69 6.10 11.89 -10.49
N TYR A 70 5.35 10.80 -10.62
CA TYR A 70 4.89 10.27 -11.88
C TYR A 70 3.37 10.28 -11.91
N GLU A 71 2.81 10.80 -12.99
CA GLU A 71 1.41 10.67 -13.33
C GLU A 71 1.30 9.67 -14.48
N HIS A 72 0.41 8.69 -14.34
CA HIS A 72 0.26 7.59 -15.29
C HIS A 72 -1.21 7.46 -15.69
N TYR A 73 -1.50 7.62 -16.98
CA TYR A 73 -2.81 7.43 -17.57
C TYR A 73 -2.75 6.23 -18.51
N SER A 74 -3.27 5.10 -18.05
CA SER A 74 -3.25 3.85 -18.79
C SER A 74 -4.04 3.96 -20.09
N LYS A 75 -3.55 3.26 -21.12
CA LYS A 75 -4.21 3.15 -22.42
C LYS A 75 -5.52 2.35 -22.29
N VAL A 76 -6.63 2.96 -22.70
CA VAL A 76 -7.91 2.26 -22.88
C VAL A 76 -8.16 2.11 -24.37
N ILE A 77 -8.30 0.87 -24.84
CA ILE A 77 -8.47 0.56 -26.27
C ILE A 77 -9.67 1.33 -26.82
N GLY A 78 -9.45 2.10 -27.89
CA GLY A 78 -10.48 2.91 -28.54
C GLY A 78 -10.86 4.20 -27.83
N GLN A 79 -10.34 4.48 -26.62
CA GLN A 79 -10.72 5.66 -25.83
C GLN A 79 -9.53 6.59 -25.56
N THR A 80 -8.41 6.07 -25.04
CA THR A 80 -7.29 6.89 -24.57
C THR A 80 -5.94 6.29 -24.95
N LYS A 81 -4.97 7.16 -25.29
CA LYS A 81 -3.57 6.77 -25.47
C LYS A 81 -2.86 6.76 -24.10
N LEU A 82 -1.84 5.92 -23.97
CA LEU A 82 -0.93 5.98 -22.82
C LEU A 82 -0.35 7.39 -22.71
N ARG A 83 -0.44 7.98 -21.53
CA ARG A 83 0.20 9.26 -21.21
C ARG A 83 0.89 9.16 -19.87
N THR A 84 2.15 9.54 -19.83
CA THR A 84 2.93 9.61 -18.59
C THR A 84 3.51 11.01 -18.44
N LYS A 85 3.58 11.51 -17.21
CA LYS A 85 4.29 12.74 -16.88
C LYS A 85 5.22 12.45 -15.71
N LYS A 86 6.42 13.01 -15.76
CA LYS A 86 7.41 12.94 -14.70
C LYS A 86 7.78 14.37 -14.29
N ARG A 87 7.87 14.61 -12.98
CA ARG A 87 8.47 15.83 -12.43
C ARG A 87 9.39 15.49 -11.27
N THR A 88 10.51 16.19 -11.19
CA THR A 88 11.36 16.18 -9.99
C THR A 88 10.71 17.08 -8.95
N LEU A 89 10.62 16.59 -7.72
CA LEU A 89 10.04 17.32 -6.61
C LEU A 89 11.15 17.99 -5.79
N LYS A 90 10.80 19.11 -5.17
CA LYS A 90 11.59 19.73 -4.10
C LYS A 90 10.81 19.54 -2.81
N SER A 91 11.52 19.21 -1.73
CA SER A 91 10.95 19.23 -0.38
C SER A 91 11.12 20.63 0.19
N ASP A 92 10.17 21.02 1.04
CA ASP A 92 10.27 22.25 1.84
C ASP A 92 11.35 22.13 2.93
N ASN A 93 11.68 20.90 3.35
CA ASN A 93 12.71 20.58 4.32
C ASN A 93 13.90 19.81 3.72
N ASP A 94 14.89 19.52 4.56
CA ASP A 94 15.98 18.62 4.20
C ASP A 94 15.46 17.20 3.93
N MET A 95 15.93 16.58 2.84
CA MET A 95 15.44 15.28 2.38
C MET A 95 15.77 14.13 3.35
N GLU A 96 16.89 14.21 4.08
CA GLU A 96 17.22 13.21 5.09
C GLU A 96 16.27 13.33 6.29
N PHE A 97 15.92 14.56 6.70
CA PHE A 97 14.88 14.78 7.70
C PHE A 97 13.53 14.19 7.26
N VAL A 98 13.12 14.40 6.00
CA VAL A 98 11.89 13.78 5.47
C VAL A 98 11.96 12.26 5.54
N TYR A 99 13.08 11.66 5.11
CA TYR A 99 13.28 10.22 5.16
C TYR A 99 13.19 9.67 6.59
N LEU A 100 13.81 10.33 7.56
CA LEU A 100 13.76 9.93 8.97
C LEU A 100 12.35 9.99 9.56
N ASN A 101 11.51 10.94 9.13
CA ASN A 101 10.10 10.96 9.52
C ASN A 101 9.31 9.77 8.96
N LEU A 102 9.61 9.34 7.72
CA LEU A 102 9.02 8.13 7.15
C LEU A 102 9.47 6.87 7.92
N LEU A 103 10.73 6.82 8.34
CA LEU A 103 11.25 5.73 9.19
C LEU A 103 10.60 5.73 10.58
N ARG A 104 10.44 6.90 11.21
CA ARG A 104 9.75 7.05 12.50
C ARG A 104 8.30 6.55 12.42
N SER A 105 7.68 6.67 11.26
CA SER A 105 6.33 6.15 10.96
C SER A 105 6.34 4.67 10.55
N HIS A 106 7.39 3.92 10.91
CA HIS A 106 7.48 2.47 10.73
C HIS A 106 7.29 1.97 9.28
N ILE A 107 7.65 2.76 8.27
CA ILE A 107 7.46 2.38 6.85
C ILE A 107 8.16 1.05 6.48
N LEU A 108 9.23 0.67 7.19
CA LEU A 108 9.93 -0.60 6.97
C LEU A 108 9.32 -1.79 7.74
N ASP A 109 8.33 -1.56 8.59
CA ASP A 109 7.76 -2.56 9.51
C ASP A 109 6.24 -2.73 9.37
N LEU A 110 5.56 -1.78 8.73
CA LEU A 110 4.10 -1.81 8.61
C LEU A 110 3.59 -3.08 7.90
N PRO A 111 2.56 -3.75 8.46
CA PRO A 111 1.94 -4.92 7.84
C PRO A 111 0.97 -4.50 6.73
N ASN A 112 0.45 -5.46 5.97
CA ASN A 112 -0.66 -5.17 5.07
C ASN A 112 -1.94 -4.86 5.84
N LEU A 113 -2.81 -4.02 5.28
CA LEU A 113 -4.13 -3.72 5.86
C LEU A 113 -4.95 -4.99 6.18
N LYS A 114 -4.83 -6.03 5.34
CA LYS A 114 -5.51 -7.32 5.55
C LYS A 114 -5.09 -8.03 6.82
N GLU A 115 -3.83 -7.87 7.24
CA GLU A 115 -3.27 -8.51 8.43
C GLU A 115 -3.78 -7.85 9.72
N ILE A 116 -4.25 -6.61 9.63
CA ILE A 116 -4.81 -5.86 10.76
C ILE A 116 -6.34 -5.79 10.74
N TYR A 117 -7.03 -6.50 9.84
CA TYR A 117 -8.49 -6.44 9.75
C TYR A 117 -9.21 -6.76 11.06
N TRP A 118 -8.63 -7.62 11.89
CA TRP A 118 -9.16 -7.92 13.23
C TRP A 118 -9.19 -6.71 14.17
N LYS A 119 -8.34 -5.70 13.94
CA LYS A 119 -8.36 -4.42 14.66
C LYS A 119 -9.43 -3.46 14.13
N LEU A 120 -9.94 -3.70 12.91
CA LEU A 120 -10.95 -2.86 12.27
C LEU A 120 -12.37 -3.39 12.49
N GLU A 121 -12.58 -4.06 13.61
CA GLU A 121 -13.87 -4.66 13.96
C GLU A 121 -14.35 -4.09 15.29
N THR A 122 -15.59 -3.60 15.29
CA THR A 122 -16.28 -3.32 16.55
C THR A 122 -16.71 -4.65 17.12
N ARG A 123 -16.09 -5.03 18.25
CA ARG A 123 -16.43 -6.25 18.99
C ARG A 123 -17.88 -6.17 19.46
N GLY A 124 -18.69 -7.14 19.05
CA GLY A 124 -20.04 -7.30 19.56
C GLY A 124 -20.15 -8.30 20.69
N GLU A 125 -21.38 -8.54 21.12
CA GLU A 125 -21.71 -9.52 22.14
C GLU A 125 -21.73 -10.94 21.57
N VAL A 126 -21.71 -11.91 22.48
CA VAL A 126 -21.96 -13.32 22.15
C VAL A 126 -23.46 -13.54 22.25
N GLU A 127 -24.12 -13.79 21.12
CA GLU A 127 -25.56 -13.97 21.05
C GLU A 127 -25.92 -15.37 20.56
N LYS A 128 -27.07 -15.86 21.00
CA LYS A 128 -27.64 -17.12 20.51
C LYS A 128 -28.37 -16.84 19.20
N VAL A 129 -27.92 -17.46 18.11
CA VAL A 129 -28.45 -17.26 16.77
C VAL A 129 -29.01 -18.58 16.21
N GLU A 130 -30.06 -18.47 15.39
CA GLU A 130 -30.62 -19.61 14.66
C GLU A 130 -29.94 -19.75 13.30
N ILE A 131 -29.21 -20.84 13.10
CA ILE A 131 -28.49 -21.12 11.86
C ILE A 131 -29.17 -22.29 11.14
N MET A 132 -29.43 -22.11 9.84
CA MET A 132 -29.94 -23.20 9.01
C MET A 132 -28.76 -24.06 8.53
N HIS A 133 -28.64 -25.27 9.08
CA HIS A 133 -27.64 -26.25 8.63
C HIS A 133 -28.32 -27.48 8.04
N LYS A 134 -28.10 -27.74 6.74
CA LYS A 134 -28.71 -28.86 6.00
C LYS A 134 -30.24 -28.94 6.16
N GLY A 135 -30.93 -27.79 6.12
CA GLY A 135 -32.40 -27.71 6.22
C GLY A 135 -32.98 -27.92 7.62
N LYS A 136 -32.14 -28.00 8.67
CA LYS A 136 -32.59 -27.98 10.08
C LYS A 136 -32.14 -26.68 10.74
N ILE A 137 -33.05 -26.07 11.50
CA ILE A 137 -32.73 -24.93 12.36
C ILE A 137 -32.01 -25.47 13.59
N LYS A 138 -30.86 -24.88 13.91
CA LYS A 138 -30.12 -25.12 15.15
C LYS A 138 -29.83 -23.78 15.80
N GLU A 139 -29.90 -23.74 17.11
CA GLU A 139 -29.44 -22.60 17.87
C GLU A 139 -27.96 -22.78 18.22
N GLU A 140 -27.12 -21.82 17.85
CA GLU A 140 -25.68 -21.79 18.16
C GLU A 140 -25.32 -20.41 18.72
N TYR A 141 -24.17 -20.29 19.40
CA TYR A 141 -23.69 -18.99 19.89
C TYR A 141 -22.68 -18.41 18.91
N GLU A 142 -22.87 -17.16 18.50
CA GLU A 142 -21.97 -16.44 17.61
C GLU A 142 -21.52 -15.09 18.20
N ILE A 143 -20.34 -14.61 17.79
CA ILE A 143 -19.86 -13.27 18.09
C ILE A 143 -20.35 -12.33 16.99
N LEU A 144 -21.18 -11.35 17.33
CA LEU A 144 -21.72 -10.40 16.35
C LEU A 144 -20.77 -9.20 16.13
N SER A 145 -19.63 -9.43 15.46
CA SER A 145 -18.73 -8.31 15.10
C SER A 145 -19.27 -7.48 13.93
N LYS A 146 -19.00 -6.18 13.95
CA LYS A 146 -19.33 -5.26 12.84
C LYS A 146 -18.05 -4.68 12.26
N ARG A 147 -17.92 -4.77 10.93
CA ARG A 147 -16.85 -4.13 10.17
C ARG A 147 -17.42 -3.17 9.17
N LYS A 148 -16.83 -1.98 9.07
CA LYS A 148 -17.11 -1.05 7.97
C LYS A 148 -16.24 -1.42 6.78
N THR A 149 -16.85 -1.60 5.61
CA THR A 149 -16.14 -1.80 4.35
C THR A 149 -16.27 -0.53 3.52
N ILE A 150 -15.14 0.08 3.16
CA ILE A 150 -15.12 1.25 2.27
C ILE A 150 -14.88 0.74 0.85
N VAL A 151 -15.87 0.94 -0.01
CA VAL A 151 -15.88 0.39 -1.38
C VAL A 151 -15.27 1.38 -2.38
N ASP A 152 -15.47 2.68 -2.16
CA ASP A 152 -14.98 3.74 -3.03
C ASP A 152 -13.85 4.54 -2.37
N GLY A 153 -12.78 4.76 -3.14
CA GLY A 153 -11.73 5.72 -2.83
C GLY A 153 -10.34 5.26 -3.31
N GLU A 154 -9.30 5.66 -2.58
CA GLU A 154 -7.91 5.55 -3.01
C GLU A 154 -7.17 4.45 -2.26
N GLY A 155 -6.42 3.65 -3.00
CA GLY A 155 -5.50 2.66 -2.47
C GLY A 155 -4.05 3.09 -2.67
N TYR A 156 -3.21 2.61 -1.75
CA TYR A 156 -1.79 2.86 -1.76
C TYR A 156 -1.04 1.54 -1.63
N ILE A 157 -0.04 1.35 -2.49
CA ILE A 157 0.96 0.29 -2.33
C ILE A 157 2.29 0.96 -2.08
N VAL A 158 2.93 0.58 -0.97
CA VAL A 158 4.21 1.13 -0.53
C VAL A 158 5.26 0.06 -0.68
N GLN A 159 6.35 0.39 -1.37
CA GLN A 159 7.58 -0.40 -1.42
C GLN A 159 8.69 0.46 -0.82
N ALA A 160 9.32 -0.02 0.25
CA ALA A 160 10.38 0.71 0.93
C ALA A 160 11.60 -0.19 1.14
N LYS A 161 12.77 0.32 0.80
CA LYS A 161 14.06 -0.30 1.06
C LYS A 161 14.95 0.68 1.82
N GLY A 162 15.54 0.17 2.90
CA GLY A 162 16.60 0.79 3.68
C GLY A 162 17.47 -0.32 4.25
N TRP A 163 17.62 -0.37 5.57
CA TRP A 163 18.31 -1.49 6.24
C TRP A 163 17.59 -2.84 6.08
N LYS A 164 16.30 -2.82 5.75
CA LYS A 164 15.53 -3.95 5.26
C LYS A 164 14.57 -3.53 4.15
N PHE A 165 13.94 -4.51 3.52
CA PHE A 165 12.85 -4.30 2.56
C PHE A 165 11.50 -4.53 3.24
N ASN A 166 10.51 -3.72 2.87
CA ASN A 166 9.11 -3.93 3.21
C ASN A 166 8.20 -3.54 2.05
N GLU A 167 7.08 -4.25 1.93
CA GLU A 167 6.01 -3.94 0.98
C GLU A 167 4.65 -4.15 1.67
N PHE A 168 3.78 -3.15 1.59
CA PHE A 168 2.45 -3.22 2.18
C PHE A 168 1.42 -2.41 1.40
N GLU A 169 0.16 -2.79 1.53
CA GLU A 169 -0.98 -2.16 0.85
C GLU A 169 -2.05 -1.70 1.85
N PHE A 170 -2.54 -0.46 1.66
CA PHE A 170 -3.70 0.10 2.36
C PHE A 170 -4.68 0.72 1.39
N SER A 171 -5.94 0.30 1.48
CA SER A 171 -7.06 0.99 0.83
C SER A 171 -7.70 1.96 1.81
N ASN A 172 -7.98 3.18 1.35
CA ASN A 172 -8.71 4.21 2.08
C ASN A 172 -8.18 4.52 3.50
N PRO A 173 -6.85 4.63 3.72
CA PRO A 173 -6.28 4.75 5.07
C PRO A 173 -6.86 5.93 5.85
N ASP A 174 -7.04 7.09 5.20
CA ASP A 174 -7.57 8.28 5.87
C ASP A 174 -9.01 8.07 6.38
N ARG A 175 -9.87 7.41 5.59
CA ARG A 175 -11.26 7.14 6.02
C ARG A 175 -11.33 6.03 7.06
N TYR A 176 -10.45 5.03 7.00
CA TYR A 176 -10.39 4.04 8.08
C TYR A 176 -9.92 4.70 9.38
N LEU A 177 -8.98 5.64 9.33
CA LEU A 177 -8.52 6.37 10.52
C LEU A 177 -9.64 7.18 11.18
N GLU A 178 -10.57 7.76 10.41
CA GLU A 178 -11.76 8.45 10.96
C GLU A 178 -12.64 7.51 11.81
N TYR A 179 -12.69 6.21 11.47
CA TYR A 179 -13.50 5.22 12.19
C TYR A 179 -12.75 4.49 13.30
N TYR A 180 -11.44 4.35 13.16
CA TYR A 180 -10.57 3.58 14.06
C TYR A 180 -9.33 4.43 14.43
N PRO A 181 -9.50 5.58 15.10
CA PRO A 181 -8.43 6.56 15.35
C PRO A 181 -7.32 6.05 16.27
N GLU A 182 -7.56 4.97 17.00
CA GLU A 182 -6.61 4.34 17.93
C GLU A 182 -5.74 3.24 17.31
N VAL A 183 -5.96 2.91 16.03
CA VAL A 183 -5.19 1.84 15.36
C VAL A 183 -3.87 2.41 14.83
N ASP A 184 -2.78 2.08 15.52
CA ASP A 184 -1.42 2.56 15.22
C ASP A 184 -1.03 2.42 13.75
N GLU A 185 -1.34 1.30 13.09
CA GLU A 185 -1.00 1.11 11.68
C GLU A 185 -1.71 2.11 10.76
N LEU A 186 -2.95 2.49 11.06
CA LEU A 186 -3.67 3.52 10.32
C LEU A 186 -3.07 4.91 10.57
N ILE A 187 -2.70 5.20 11.82
CA ILE A 187 -2.02 6.44 12.19
C ILE A 187 -0.73 6.57 11.38
N PHE A 188 0.16 5.57 11.44
CA PHE A 188 1.46 5.58 10.78
C PHE A 188 1.36 5.68 9.25
N VAL A 189 0.43 4.97 8.61
CA VAL A 189 0.22 5.12 7.16
C VAL A 189 -0.26 6.53 6.81
N CYS A 190 -1.16 7.11 7.61
CA CYS A 190 -1.59 8.48 7.39
C CYS A 190 -0.46 9.50 7.64
N GLU A 191 0.41 9.28 8.63
CA GLU A 191 1.60 10.09 8.85
C GLU A 191 2.58 10.04 7.66
N ILE A 192 2.81 8.85 7.09
CA ILE A 192 3.60 8.66 5.87
C ILE A 192 2.98 9.50 4.73
N LEU A 193 1.69 9.33 4.47
CA LEU A 193 1.01 10.04 3.38
C LEU A 193 1.01 11.56 3.60
N ASN A 194 0.76 12.01 4.82
CA ASN A 194 0.75 13.43 5.15
C ASN A 194 2.15 14.05 5.06
N THR A 195 3.20 13.32 5.44
CA THR A 195 4.59 13.74 5.21
C THR A 195 4.81 14.01 3.73
N ILE A 196 4.43 13.08 2.84
CA ILE A 196 4.60 13.27 1.39
C ILE A 196 3.75 14.42 0.85
N ARG A 197 2.50 14.52 1.29
CA ARG A 197 1.57 15.58 0.86
C ARG A 197 2.07 16.96 1.22
N ASN A 198 2.56 17.12 2.45
CA ASN A 198 3.01 18.40 2.98
C ASN A 198 4.36 18.79 2.40
N GLU A 199 5.33 17.88 2.37
CA GLU A 199 6.70 18.17 1.92
C GLU A 199 6.81 18.44 0.42
N PHE A 200 6.02 17.75 -0.40
CA PHE A 200 6.17 17.79 -1.85
C PHE A 200 4.96 18.35 -2.59
N GLY A 201 3.87 18.64 -1.87
CA GLY A 201 2.66 19.20 -2.43
C GLY A 201 1.93 18.29 -3.43
N VAL A 202 2.10 16.97 -3.31
CA VAL A 202 1.41 15.96 -4.14
C VAL A 202 0.24 15.36 -3.36
N TRP A 203 -0.78 14.85 -4.07
CA TRP A 203 -1.96 14.24 -3.44
C TRP A 203 -2.66 15.11 -2.38
N LYS A 204 -2.59 16.44 -2.53
CA LYS A 204 -3.29 17.37 -1.64
C LYS A 204 -4.80 17.08 -1.67
N LYS A 205 -5.41 17.08 -0.49
CA LYS A 205 -6.86 16.97 -0.30
C LYS A 205 -7.48 18.34 -0.14
#